data_AF-A0A1G5I1F2-F1
#
_entry.id   AF-A0A1G5I1F2-F1
#
_cell.length_a   1.000
_cell.length_b   1.000
_cell.length_c   1.000
_cell.angle_alpha   90.00
_cell.angle_beta   90.00
_cell.angle_gamma   90.00
#
_symmetry.space_group_name_H-M   'P 1'
#
loop_
_entity.id
_entity.type
_entity.pdbx_description
1 polymer ?
#
loop_
_entity_poly.entity_id
_entity_poly.type
_entity_poly.pdbx_seq_one_letter_code
_entity_poly.pdbx_strand_id
1 'polypeptide(L)'
;MRIDSKMLDNMPEWMNKRSDIPEGWIYLGDDEERYILGQPGNYNILVFGVNPSTATPGENNIDPTIRKVRKLVSEAGFDGWIMVNLYPLRATDPKELPKKANKKLIEKNIKVLQAVVKAYRIARIWAAWGDIIDTRFYLGDALYDIQQELVGDFEWYHRGSRTKAGNPRHPLYMKSGEEFEWFSVSDYAANWR
;
A
#
# COMPACT_ATOMS: atom_id res chain seq x y z
N MET A 1 -0.96 -18.13 -3.80
CA MET A 1 0.45 -18.18 -3.28
C MET A 1 0.55 -18.51 -1.78
N ARG A 2 1.47 -19.39 -1.35
CA ARG A 2 1.77 -19.66 0.09
C ARG A 2 2.80 -18.63 0.59
N ILE A 3 2.43 -17.83 1.59
CA ILE A 3 3.35 -16.96 2.33
C ILE A 3 3.76 -17.73 3.58
N ASP A 4 5.04 -18.07 3.70
CA ASP A 4 5.58 -18.79 4.84
C ASP A 4 6.25 -17.83 5.84
N SER A 5 6.35 -18.24 7.11
CA SER A 5 6.89 -17.37 8.16
C SER A 5 8.38 -17.09 8.00
N LYS A 6 9.17 -18.06 7.50
CA LYS A 6 10.61 -17.89 7.30
C LYS A 6 10.92 -16.84 6.24
N MET A 7 10.10 -16.79 5.19
CA MET A 7 10.11 -15.75 4.16
C MET A 7 9.83 -14.38 4.78
N LEU A 8 8.80 -14.26 5.62
CA LEU A 8 8.44 -12.98 6.23
C LEU A 8 9.53 -12.49 7.20
N ASP A 9 10.14 -13.39 7.96
CA ASP A 9 11.19 -13.06 8.92
C ASP A 9 12.49 -12.58 8.23
N ASN A 10 12.77 -13.04 7.01
CA ASN A 10 13.96 -12.68 6.22
C ASN A 10 13.60 -12.08 4.86
N MET A 11 12.56 -11.22 4.82
CA MET A 11 11.98 -10.70 3.58
C MET A 11 13.02 -10.11 2.61
N PRO A 12 13.98 -9.25 3.02
CA PRO A 12 14.97 -8.71 2.08
C PRO A 12 15.84 -9.77 1.42
N GLU A 13 16.32 -10.75 2.19
CA GLU A 13 17.14 -11.84 1.65
C GLU A 13 16.33 -12.72 0.70
N TRP A 14 15.08 -13.01 1.04
CA TRP A 14 14.19 -13.78 0.18
C TRP A 14 13.90 -13.06 -1.14
N MET A 15 13.62 -11.75 -1.10
CA MET A 15 13.41 -10.93 -2.30
C MET A 15 14.65 -10.90 -3.19
N ASN A 16 15.84 -10.77 -2.61
CA ASN A 16 17.10 -10.74 -3.37
C ASN A 16 17.43 -12.06 -4.08
N LYS A 17 16.84 -13.18 -3.64
CA LYS A 17 17.02 -14.50 -4.27
C LYS A 17 16.03 -14.76 -5.42
N ARG A 18 15.05 -13.89 -5.64
CA ARG A 18 14.03 -14.03 -6.69
C ARG A 18 14.59 -13.57 -8.04
N SER A 19 15.02 -14.50 -8.88
CA SER A 19 15.53 -14.20 -10.23
C SER A 19 14.47 -13.74 -11.23
N ASP A 20 13.19 -13.94 -10.91
CA ASP A 20 12.05 -13.53 -11.74
C ASP A 20 11.56 -12.10 -11.45
N ILE A 21 12.15 -11.43 -10.46
CA ILE A 21 11.90 -10.02 -10.14
C ILE A 21 13.10 -9.21 -10.66
N PRO A 22 12.89 -8.13 -11.44
CA PRO A 22 13.97 -7.26 -11.87
C PRO A 22 14.74 -6.66 -10.69
N GLU A 23 16.04 -6.42 -10.87
CA GLU A 23 16.89 -5.83 -9.83
C GLU A 23 16.33 -4.51 -9.28
N GLY A 24 16.41 -4.35 -7.96
CA GLY A 24 15.90 -3.18 -7.25
C GLY A 24 14.38 -3.15 -7.05
N TRP A 25 13.63 -4.15 -7.54
CA TRP A 25 12.21 -4.29 -7.27
C TRP A 25 11.94 -5.29 -6.15
N ILE A 26 10.83 -5.08 -5.44
CA ILE A 26 10.25 -6.07 -4.54
C ILE A 26 8.81 -6.35 -4.96
N TYR A 27 8.42 -7.62 -4.86
CA TYR A 27 7.08 -8.05 -5.26
C TYR A 27 6.65 -9.30 -4.51
N LEU A 28 5.44 -9.23 -3.96
CA LEU A 28 4.77 -10.36 -3.34
C LEU A 28 3.34 -10.43 -3.84
N GLY A 29 3.09 -11.31 -4.80
CA GLY A 29 1.78 -11.49 -5.40
C GLY A 29 1.77 -12.53 -6.51
N ASP A 30 0.58 -12.80 -7.01
CA ASP A 30 0.26 -13.64 -8.17
C ASP A 30 -0.88 -12.98 -8.95
N ASP A 31 -1.55 -13.69 -9.85
CA ASP A 31 -2.63 -13.13 -10.69
C ASP A 31 -3.91 -12.80 -9.90
N GLU A 32 -4.07 -13.36 -8.69
CA GLU A 32 -5.26 -13.15 -7.85
C GLU A 32 -5.00 -12.12 -6.74
N GLU A 33 -3.83 -12.17 -6.12
CA GLU A 33 -3.49 -11.40 -4.92
C GLU A 33 -2.19 -10.63 -5.12
N ARG A 34 -2.12 -9.37 -4.67
CA ARG A 34 -0.87 -8.62 -4.56
C ARG A 34 -0.77 -7.89 -3.24
N TYR A 35 0.24 -8.25 -2.47
CA TYR A 35 0.52 -7.70 -1.16
C TYR A 35 1.52 -6.55 -1.23
N ILE A 36 2.56 -6.70 -2.05
CA ILE A 36 3.64 -5.71 -2.17
C ILE A 36 4.00 -5.51 -3.63
N LEU A 37 4.25 -4.25 -4.01
CA LEU A 37 5.02 -3.86 -5.18
C LEU A 37 5.84 -2.62 -4.82
N GLY A 38 7.14 -2.61 -5.08
CA GLY A 38 7.96 -1.44 -4.74
C GLY A 38 9.35 -1.44 -5.35
N GLN A 39 10.03 -0.31 -5.21
CA GLN A 39 11.46 -0.16 -5.41
C GLN A 39 12.01 0.49 -4.12
N PRO A 40 12.45 -0.32 -3.14
CA PRO A 40 12.90 0.23 -1.88
C PRO A 40 14.28 0.90 -2.02
N GLY A 41 14.45 2.03 -1.34
CA GLY A 41 15.69 2.75 -1.13
C GLY A 41 16.07 2.77 0.36
N ASN A 42 16.86 3.76 0.79
CA ASN A 42 17.27 3.88 2.19
C ASN A 42 16.21 4.58 3.05
N TYR A 43 15.35 5.39 2.45
CA TYR A 43 14.35 6.22 3.09
C TYR A 43 13.02 6.13 2.34
N ASN A 44 12.23 5.13 2.73
CA ASN A 44 11.06 4.70 1.97
C ASN A 44 9.77 5.38 2.42
N ILE A 45 8.88 5.64 1.47
CA ILE A 45 7.48 5.93 1.77
C ILE A 45 6.61 4.70 1.51
N LEU A 46 5.77 4.34 2.47
CA LEU A 46 4.82 3.24 2.35
C LEU A 46 3.47 3.81 1.88
N VAL A 47 3.01 3.44 0.69
CA VAL A 47 1.82 3.99 0.05
C VAL A 47 0.66 3.03 0.19
N PHE A 48 -0.44 3.46 0.80
CA PHE A 48 -1.67 2.68 0.98
C PHE A 48 -2.73 3.07 -0.05
N GLY A 49 -2.96 2.18 -1.01
CA GLY A 49 -4.16 2.19 -1.87
C GLY A 49 -5.30 1.33 -1.33
N VAL A 50 -6.40 1.21 -2.07
CA VAL A 50 -7.50 0.31 -1.68
C VAL A 50 -7.19 -1.14 -2.02
N ASN A 51 -6.98 -1.42 -3.31
CA ASN A 51 -6.75 -2.76 -3.83
C ASN A 51 -5.78 -2.70 -5.02
N PRO A 52 -5.02 -3.78 -5.25
CA PRO A 52 -4.13 -3.83 -6.40
C PRO A 52 -4.90 -3.98 -7.72
N SER A 53 -4.33 -3.39 -8.78
CA SER A 53 -4.74 -3.60 -10.17
C SER A 53 -3.68 -4.45 -10.90
N THR A 54 -3.31 -4.07 -12.12
CA THR A 54 -2.50 -4.89 -13.03
C THR A 54 -0.99 -4.72 -12.85
N ALA A 55 -0.50 -3.67 -12.19
CA ALA A 55 0.94 -3.42 -12.14
C ALA A 55 1.74 -4.57 -11.50
N THR A 56 2.83 -4.93 -12.17
CA THR A 56 3.87 -5.87 -11.71
C THR A 56 5.25 -5.22 -11.87
N PRO A 57 6.34 -5.84 -11.37
CA PRO A 57 7.68 -5.28 -11.51
C PRO A 57 8.10 -5.08 -12.97
N GLY A 58 8.90 -4.04 -13.20
CA GLY A 58 9.47 -3.70 -14.50
C GLY A 58 8.86 -2.42 -15.11
N GLU A 59 9.71 -1.63 -15.76
CA GLU A 59 9.36 -0.29 -16.28
C GLU A 59 8.19 -0.28 -17.28
N ASN A 60 8.03 -1.37 -18.03
CA ASN A 60 6.97 -1.54 -19.02
C ASN A 60 5.68 -2.12 -18.41
N ASN A 61 5.72 -2.58 -17.16
CA ASN A 61 4.63 -3.31 -16.50
C ASN A 61 3.89 -2.48 -15.43
N ILE A 62 4.29 -1.23 -15.22
CA ILE A 62 3.65 -0.33 -14.26
C ILE A 62 2.46 0.43 -14.87
N ASP A 63 1.41 0.53 -14.05
CA ASP A 63 0.17 1.24 -14.37
C ASP A 63 0.30 2.77 -14.14
N PRO A 64 -0.70 3.58 -14.57
CA PRO A 64 -0.68 5.03 -14.36
C PRO A 64 -0.57 5.44 -12.89
N THR A 65 -1.10 4.66 -11.95
CA THR A 65 -1.03 4.95 -10.52
C THR A 65 0.41 4.85 -10.03
N ILE A 66 1.11 3.76 -10.38
CA ILE A 66 2.52 3.58 -10.00
C ILE A 66 3.42 4.63 -10.65
N ARG A 67 3.18 5.00 -11.91
CA ARG A 67 3.92 6.12 -12.56
C ARG A 67 3.74 7.43 -11.79
N LYS A 68 2.51 7.70 -11.34
CA LYS A 68 2.17 8.89 -10.58
C LYS A 68 2.77 8.86 -9.18
N VAL A 69 2.72 7.72 -8.49
CA VAL A 69 3.39 7.51 -7.20
C VAL A 69 4.88 7.80 -7.33
N ARG A 70 5.59 7.17 -8.27
CA ARG A 70 7.04 7.38 -8.47
C ARG A 70 7.40 8.86 -8.64
N LYS A 71 6.66 9.59 -9.48
CA LYS A 71 6.85 11.02 -9.68
C LYS A 71 6.68 11.79 -8.35
N LEU A 72 5.56 11.57 -7.66
CA LEU A 72 5.25 12.28 -6.42
C LEU A 72 6.24 11.95 -5.29
N VAL A 73 6.65 10.68 -5.15
CA VAL A 73 7.65 10.25 -4.18
C VAL A 73 8.98 10.96 -4.40
N SER A 74 9.46 11.01 -5.65
CA SER A 74 10.70 11.71 -6.00
C SER A 74 10.62 13.23 -5.74
N GLU A 75 9.50 13.88 -6.08
CA GLU A 75 9.25 15.30 -5.78
C GLU A 75 9.31 15.62 -4.28
N ALA A 76 8.98 14.65 -3.42
CA ALA A 76 8.98 14.82 -1.96
C ALA A 76 10.29 14.40 -1.29
N GLY A 77 11.33 14.05 -2.07
CA GLY A 77 12.67 13.76 -1.55
C GLY A 77 12.87 12.36 -0.97
N PHE A 78 11.93 11.43 -1.18
CA PHE A 78 12.11 10.02 -0.84
C PHE A 78 12.88 9.30 -1.94
N ASP A 79 13.76 8.37 -1.57
CA ASP A 79 14.56 7.59 -2.52
C ASP A 79 13.98 6.19 -2.79
N GLY A 80 12.90 5.82 -2.10
CA GLY A 80 12.23 4.53 -2.23
C GLY A 80 10.74 4.58 -1.95
N TRP A 81 10.01 3.62 -2.51
CA TRP A 81 8.57 3.49 -2.33
C TRP A 81 8.15 2.04 -2.27
N ILE A 82 7.14 1.78 -1.45
CA ILE A 82 6.51 0.47 -1.32
C ILE A 82 4.99 0.66 -1.40
N MET A 83 4.36 0.14 -2.43
CA MET A 83 2.91 0.16 -2.61
C MET A 83 2.29 -1.06 -1.94
N VAL A 84 1.36 -0.79 -1.03
CA VAL A 84 0.53 -1.77 -0.33
C VAL A 84 -0.93 -1.35 -0.44
N ASN A 85 -1.85 -2.21 0.01
CA ASN A 85 -3.28 -1.99 -0.16
C ASN A 85 -4.03 -2.39 1.10
N LEU A 86 -5.18 -1.76 1.35
CA LEU A 86 -6.09 -2.16 2.43
C LEU A 86 -6.57 -3.61 2.24
N TYR A 87 -6.80 -4.01 0.99
CA TYR A 87 -7.20 -5.36 0.64
C TYR A 87 -6.37 -5.91 -0.54
N PRO A 88 -5.75 -7.10 -0.43
CA PRO A 88 -4.75 -7.57 -1.39
C PRO A 88 -5.34 -8.21 -2.65
N LEU A 89 -6.65 -8.35 -2.78
CA LEU A 89 -7.28 -8.97 -3.95
C LEU A 89 -7.18 -8.07 -5.17
N ARG A 90 -6.70 -8.60 -6.30
CA ARG A 90 -6.59 -7.86 -7.57
C ARG A 90 -7.95 -7.62 -8.18
N ALA A 91 -8.21 -6.37 -8.54
CA ALA A 91 -9.38 -5.97 -9.32
C ALA A 91 -9.09 -4.64 -10.04
N THR A 92 -9.33 -4.58 -11.35
CA THR A 92 -9.14 -3.34 -12.13
C THR A 92 -10.23 -2.32 -11.83
N ASP A 93 -11.49 -2.77 -11.70
CA ASP A 93 -12.58 -1.97 -11.16
C ASP A 93 -12.79 -2.39 -9.69
N PRO A 94 -12.59 -1.50 -8.70
CA PRO A 94 -12.87 -1.80 -7.30
C PRO A 94 -14.31 -2.23 -7.02
N LYS A 95 -15.26 -1.92 -7.91
CA LYS A 95 -16.64 -2.41 -7.81
C LYS A 95 -16.76 -3.92 -8.04
N GLU A 96 -15.74 -4.58 -8.59
CA GLU A 96 -15.67 -6.03 -8.72
C GLU A 96 -15.15 -6.71 -7.44
N LEU A 97 -14.69 -5.94 -6.45
CA LEU A 97 -14.34 -6.51 -5.15
C LEU A 97 -15.56 -7.20 -4.53
N PRO A 98 -15.38 -8.34 -3.84
CA PRO A 98 -16.48 -9.08 -3.25
C PRO A 98 -17.24 -8.21 -2.25
N LYS A 99 -18.52 -8.49 -2.03
CA LYS A 99 -19.34 -7.75 -1.05
C LYS A 99 -18.95 -8.05 0.40
N LYS A 100 -18.30 -9.19 0.64
CA LYS A 100 -17.79 -9.60 1.95
C LYS A 100 -16.29 -9.87 1.83
N ALA A 101 -15.53 -9.44 2.83
CA ALA A 101 -14.11 -9.73 2.90
C ALA A 101 -13.83 -11.21 3.09
N ASN A 102 -12.73 -11.68 2.53
CA ASN A 102 -12.09 -12.91 2.94
C ASN A 102 -11.16 -12.61 4.12
N LYS A 103 -11.52 -13.06 5.32
CA LYS A 103 -10.74 -12.84 6.54
C LYS A 103 -9.30 -13.34 6.44
N LYS A 104 -9.08 -14.46 5.75
CA LYS A 104 -7.73 -15.01 5.54
C LYS A 104 -6.84 -14.07 4.72
N LEU A 105 -7.42 -13.32 3.78
CA LEU A 105 -6.67 -12.31 3.01
C LEU A 105 -6.28 -11.13 3.88
N ILE A 106 -7.18 -10.67 4.76
CA ILE A 106 -6.89 -9.58 5.70
C ILE A 106 -5.76 -10.00 6.67
N GLU A 107 -5.89 -11.15 7.33
CA GLU A 107 -4.88 -11.67 8.25
C GLU A 107 -3.51 -11.83 7.59
N LYS A 108 -3.50 -12.34 6.35
CA LYS A 108 -2.29 -12.50 5.56
C LYS A 108 -1.70 -11.14 5.15
N ASN A 109 -2.54 -10.17 4.79
CA ASN A 109 -2.11 -8.81 4.45
C ASN A 109 -1.41 -8.14 5.64
N ILE A 110 -2.02 -8.22 6.83
CA ILE A 110 -1.44 -7.67 8.07
C ILE A 110 -0.07 -8.28 8.37
N LYS A 111 0.07 -9.61 8.29
CA LYS A 111 1.37 -10.28 8.49
C LYS A 111 2.44 -9.80 7.50
N VAL A 112 2.06 -9.58 6.25
CA VAL A 112 2.98 -9.05 5.24
C VAL A 112 3.36 -7.60 5.56
N LEU A 113 2.40 -6.75 5.95
CA LEU A 113 2.66 -5.37 6.34
C LEU A 113 3.62 -5.29 7.53
N GLN A 114 3.41 -6.13 8.55
CA GLN A 114 4.31 -6.25 9.70
C GLN A 114 5.73 -6.65 9.27
N ALA A 115 5.87 -7.55 8.29
CA ALA A 115 7.17 -7.92 7.76
C ALA A 115 7.83 -6.78 6.98
N VAL A 116 7.06 -6.05 6.14
CA VAL A 116 7.56 -4.88 5.38
C VAL A 116 8.14 -3.82 6.31
N VAL A 117 7.41 -3.43 7.34
CA VAL A 117 7.87 -2.33 8.23
C VAL A 117 9.05 -2.72 9.11
N LYS A 118 9.27 -4.02 9.35
CA LYS A 118 10.48 -4.54 10.00
C LYS A 118 11.67 -4.63 9.04
N ALA A 119 11.40 -4.98 7.79
CA ALA A 119 12.41 -5.25 6.77
C ALA A 119 12.97 -3.98 6.13
N TYR A 120 12.17 -2.93 6.02
CA TYR A 120 12.54 -1.70 5.32
C TYR A 120 12.35 -0.49 6.24
N ARG A 121 13.28 0.46 6.16
CA ARG A 121 13.16 1.74 6.88
C ARG A 121 12.05 2.57 6.23
N ILE A 122 10.90 2.66 6.91
CA ILE A 122 9.76 3.47 6.50
C ILE A 122 9.83 4.83 7.17
N ALA A 123 9.89 5.88 6.35
CA ALA A 123 9.94 7.26 6.77
C ALA A 123 8.55 7.82 7.13
N ARG A 124 7.58 7.55 6.24
CA ARG A 124 6.20 8.03 6.34
C ARG A 124 5.25 7.02 5.71
N ILE A 125 4.02 7.01 6.19
CA ILE A 125 2.93 6.31 5.52
C ILE A 125 2.08 7.33 4.76
N TRP A 126 1.82 7.04 3.50
CA TRP A 126 0.95 7.84 2.64
C TRP A 126 -0.40 7.16 2.44
N ALA A 127 -1.44 7.73 3.05
CA ALA A 127 -2.82 7.41 2.81
C ALA A 127 -3.29 7.90 1.42
N ALA A 128 -3.68 6.98 0.54
CA ALA A 128 -3.94 7.29 -0.87
C ALA A 128 -5.11 6.49 -1.48
N TRP A 129 -6.09 6.09 -0.66
CA TRP A 129 -7.19 5.22 -1.08
C TRP A 129 -8.33 5.92 -1.84
N GLY A 130 -8.49 7.24 -1.73
CA GLY A 130 -9.60 7.97 -2.34
C GLY A 130 -10.97 7.53 -1.84
N ASP A 131 -12.03 7.92 -2.56
CA ASP A 131 -13.42 7.56 -2.23
C ASP A 131 -13.74 6.08 -2.52
N ILE A 132 -12.76 5.32 -3.02
CA ILE A 132 -12.94 3.90 -3.29
C ILE A 132 -13.13 3.11 -1.97
N ILE A 133 -12.59 3.60 -0.86
CA ILE A 133 -12.79 3.00 0.47
C ILE A 133 -14.28 2.89 0.83
N ASP A 134 -15.11 3.83 0.36
CA ASP A 134 -16.55 3.88 0.61
C ASP A 134 -17.34 2.81 -0.17
N THR A 135 -16.71 2.13 -1.12
CA THR A 135 -17.41 1.15 -1.97
C THR A 135 -17.69 -0.16 -1.23
N ARG A 136 -16.95 -0.47 -0.16
CA ARG A 136 -17.08 -1.71 0.63
C ARG A 136 -16.79 -1.43 2.10
N PHE A 137 -17.76 -1.70 2.97
CA PHE A 137 -17.65 -1.45 4.41
C PHE A 137 -16.40 -2.09 5.04
N TYR A 138 -16.04 -3.31 4.62
CA TYR A 138 -14.88 -4.01 5.18
C TYR A 138 -13.54 -3.36 4.84
N LEU A 139 -13.46 -2.40 3.92
CA LEU A 139 -12.21 -1.67 3.66
C LEU A 139 -11.87 -0.74 4.81
N GLY A 140 -12.90 -0.13 5.42
CA GLY A 140 -12.77 0.62 6.67
C GLY A 140 -12.37 -0.28 7.83
N ASP A 141 -13.03 -1.43 7.99
CA ASP A 141 -12.64 -2.45 8.99
C ASP A 141 -11.18 -2.90 8.80
N ALA A 142 -10.76 -3.16 7.56
CA ALA A 142 -9.40 -3.57 7.24
C ALA A 142 -8.38 -2.46 7.57
N LEU A 143 -8.71 -1.19 7.29
CA LEU A 143 -7.88 -0.05 7.70
C LEU A 143 -7.73 0.01 9.22
N TYR A 144 -8.83 -0.17 9.96
CA TYR A 144 -8.81 -0.20 11.41
C TYR A 144 -7.91 -1.32 11.94
N ASP A 145 -8.09 -2.55 11.44
CA ASP A 145 -7.29 -3.70 11.86
C ASP A 145 -5.80 -3.50 11.53
N ILE A 146 -5.49 -2.97 10.35
CA ILE A 146 -4.11 -2.62 9.97
C ILE A 146 -3.51 -1.60 10.93
N GLN A 147 -4.26 -0.54 11.27
CA GLN A 147 -3.76 0.51 12.17
C GLN A 147 -3.50 -0.02 13.58
N GLN A 148 -4.31 -0.96 14.08
CA GLN A 148 -4.13 -1.58 15.39
C GLN A 148 -2.95 -2.57 15.42
N GLU A 149 -2.73 -3.30 14.33
CA GLU A 149 -1.76 -4.40 14.27
C GLU A 149 -0.38 -3.98 13.73
N LEU A 150 -0.26 -2.79 13.13
CA LEU A 150 1.02 -2.29 12.63
C LEU A 150 1.88 -1.81 13.81
N VAL A 151 2.92 -2.58 14.12
CA VAL A 151 3.83 -2.29 15.23
C VAL A 151 4.86 -1.23 14.84
N GLY A 152 4.85 -0.09 15.52
CA GLY A 152 5.82 0.99 15.39
C GLY A 152 5.15 2.37 15.37
N ASP A 153 5.95 3.40 15.64
CA ASP A 153 5.48 4.79 15.61
C ASP A 153 5.58 5.34 14.18
N PHE A 154 4.56 5.04 13.37
CA PHE A 154 4.47 5.53 11.99
C PHE A 154 3.54 6.73 11.89
N GLU A 155 4.06 7.83 11.37
CA GLU A 155 3.25 8.99 11.02
C GLU A 155 2.56 8.77 9.67
N TRP A 156 1.24 8.95 9.66
CA TRP A 156 0.41 8.88 8.46
C TRP A 156 0.18 10.28 7.91
N TYR A 157 0.20 10.38 6.59
CA TYR A 157 -0.01 11.61 5.86
C TYR A 157 -0.97 11.38 4.70
N HIS A 158 -1.74 12.40 4.36
CA HIS A 158 -2.32 12.53 3.03
C HIS A 158 -1.49 13.53 2.23
N ARG A 159 -1.70 13.56 0.91
CA ARG A 159 -1.05 14.53 0.04
C ARG A 159 -2.07 15.35 -0.70
N GLY A 160 -1.89 16.67 -0.67
CA GLY A 160 -2.85 17.62 -1.20
C GLY A 160 -4.21 17.56 -0.51
N SER A 161 -5.21 18.19 -1.14
CA SER A 161 -6.57 18.25 -0.59
C SER A 161 -7.23 16.87 -0.52
N ARG A 162 -7.96 16.64 0.57
CA ARG A 162 -8.89 15.50 0.70
C ARG A 162 -10.06 15.61 -0.28
N THR A 163 -10.74 14.50 -0.55
CA THR A 163 -11.96 14.49 -1.37
C THR A 163 -13.11 15.21 -0.66
N LYS A 164 -14.24 15.40 -1.35
CA LYS A 164 -15.45 15.99 -0.74
C LYS A 164 -16.00 15.14 0.42
N ALA A 165 -15.79 13.82 0.37
CA ALA A 165 -16.15 12.91 1.44
C ALA A 165 -15.14 12.91 2.62
N GLY A 166 -14.05 13.69 2.50
CA GLY A 166 -13.01 13.77 3.53
C GLY A 166 -11.94 12.67 3.43
N ASN A 167 -11.93 11.88 2.35
CA ASN A 167 -10.97 10.80 2.17
C ASN A 167 -9.62 11.33 1.63
N PRO A 168 -8.48 10.73 2.01
CA PRO A 168 -7.19 10.96 1.37
C PRO A 168 -7.27 10.71 -0.13
N ARG A 169 -6.81 11.67 -0.94
CA ARG A 169 -6.98 11.60 -2.40
C ARG A 169 -6.16 10.47 -3.03
N HIS A 170 -6.67 9.87 -4.10
CA HIS A 170 -5.93 8.87 -4.87
C HIS A 170 -4.82 9.53 -5.73
N PRO A 171 -3.63 8.92 -5.90
CA PRO A 171 -2.48 9.59 -6.54
C PRO A 171 -2.77 10.13 -7.94
N LEU A 172 -3.58 9.42 -8.73
CA LEU A 172 -3.94 9.83 -10.10
C LEU A 172 -4.54 11.24 -10.19
N TYR A 173 -5.22 11.70 -9.14
CA TYR A 173 -5.91 12.98 -9.14
C TYR A 173 -5.13 14.10 -8.45
N MET A 174 -3.90 13.82 -7.99
CA MET A 174 -3.06 14.82 -7.35
C MET A 174 -2.29 15.66 -8.36
N LYS A 175 -1.98 16.89 -7.98
CA LYS A 175 -1.12 17.80 -8.75
C LYS A 175 0.32 17.73 -8.24
N SER A 176 1.25 18.11 -9.11
CA SER A 176 2.65 18.29 -8.69
C SER A 176 2.74 19.49 -7.74
N GLY A 177 3.68 19.47 -6.81
CA GLY A 177 3.87 20.53 -5.82
C GLY A 177 2.90 20.54 -4.64
N GLU A 178 1.89 19.67 -4.62
CA GLU A 178 1.08 19.45 -3.40
C GLU A 178 1.94 18.79 -2.32
N GLU A 179 1.83 19.25 -1.08
CA GLU A 179 2.62 18.79 0.05
C GLU A 179 1.94 17.65 0.83
N PHE A 180 2.73 16.98 1.68
CA PHE A 180 2.25 16.00 2.63
C PHE A 180 1.77 16.69 3.90
N GLU A 181 0.55 16.38 4.31
CA GLU A 181 -0.09 16.91 5.53
C GLU A 181 -0.39 15.75 6.48
N TRP A 182 -0.17 15.98 7.77
CA TRP A 182 -0.42 14.96 8.79
C TRP A 182 -1.87 14.48 8.75
N PHE A 183 -2.06 13.19 8.91
CA PHE A 183 -3.36 12.54 8.82
C PHE A 183 -3.59 11.68 10.07
N SER A 184 -4.60 12.05 10.87
CA SER A 184 -5.06 11.24 11.99
C SER A 184 -5.77 9.98 11.48
N VAL A 185 -4.98 8.96 11.11
CA VAL A 185 -5.52 7.69 10.63
C VAL A 185 -6.36 7.00 11.70
N SER A 186 -6.01 7.16 12.98
CA SER A 186 -6.74 6.55 14.10
C SER A 186 -8.13 7.15 14.25
N ASP A 187 -8.27 8.48 14.24
CA ASP A 187 -9.58 9.14 14.28
C ASP A 187 -10.40 8.83 13.03
N TYR A 188 -9.75 8.79 11.87
CA TYR A 188 -10.41 8.45 10.61
C TYR A 188 -10.93 7.00 10.64
N ALA A 189 -10.09 6.04 11.05
CA ALA A 189 -10.43 4.62 11.11
C ALA A 189 -11.50 4.32 12.16
N ALA A 190 -11.54 5.08 13.27
CA ALA A 190 -12.57 4.94 14.30
C ALA A 190 -13.99 5.22 13.78
N ASN A 191 -14.15 6.04 12.74
CA ASN A 191 -15.47 6.31 12.13
C ASN A 191 -16.04 5.13 11.34
N TRP A 192 -15.25 4.08 11.12
CA TRP A 192 -15.69 2.86 10.42
C TRP A 192 -16.15 1.75 11.35
N ARG A 193 -16.00 1.94 12.67
CA ARG A 193 -16.40 0.97 13.71
C ARG A 193 -17.70 1.37 14.41
#